data_AF-A0A4Q3A9E6-F1
#
_entry.id   AF-A0A4Q3A9E6-F1
#
_cell.length_a   1.000
_cell.length_b   1.000
_cell.length_c   1.000
_cell.angle_alpha   90.00
_cell.angle_beta   90.00
_cell.angle_gamma   90.00
#
_symmetry.space_group_name_H-M   'P 1'
#
loop_
_entity.id
_entity.type
_entity.pdbx_description
1 polymer ?
#
loop_
_entity_poly.entity_id
_entity_poly.type
_entity_poly.pdbx_seq_one_letter_code
_entity_poly.pdbx_strand_id
1 'polypeptide(L)'
;MPSNPAPAGPVAGSKGDFAAKSTDRVYFDYDQYNLDDADRRALATQVTWLKQYPSTRVEVQGHADERGTRDYNIALGDRRAQSVSQYLQSQGIAAGR
;
A
#
# COMPACT_ATOMS: atom_id res chain seq x y z
N MET A 1 36.95 21.47 -7.67
CA MET A 1 35.53 21.67 -7.34
C MET A 1 35.09 20.49 -6.49
N PRO A 2 34.65 20.65 -5.23
CA PRO A 2 34.20 19.50 -4.44
C PRO A 2 32.82 19.05 -4.95
N SER A 3 32.77 17.82 -5.45
CA SER A 3 31.56 17.10 -5.83
C SER A 3 30.73 16.82 -4.59
N ASN A 4 29.51 17.33 -4.55
CA ASN A 4 28.54 17.08 -3.49
C ASN A 4 28.13 15.58 -3.52
N PRO A 5 28.30 14.80 -2.43
CA PRO A 5 27.81 13.44 -2.41
C PRO A 5 26.29 13.48 -2.28
N ALA A 6 25.58 12.95 -3.28
CA ALA A 6 24.15 12.66 -3.15
C ALA A 6 23.93 11.79 -1.90
N PRO A 7 22.89 12.03 -1.07
CA PRO A 7 22.66 11.23 0.11
C PRO A 7 22.47 9.76 -0.26
N ALA A 8 23.37 8.91 0.25
CA ALA A 8 23.46 7.47 -0.02
C ALA A 8 22.41 6.66 0.76
N GLY A 9 21.14 7.01 0.60
CA GLY A 9 20.02 6.31 1.24
C GLY A 9 18.70 6.60 0.54
N PRO A 10 17.65 5.80 0.81
CA PRO A 10 16.32 6.12 0.34
C PRO A 10 15.92 7.52 0.83
N VAL A 11 15.52 8.40 -0.09
CA VAL A 11 15.04 9.73 0.27
C VAL A 11 13.78 9.56 1.14
N ALA A 12 13.75 10.17 2.32
CA ALA A 12 12.64 10.12 3.25
C ALA A 12 11.31 10.47 2.54
N GLY A 13 10.28 9.63 2.68
CA GLY A 13 9.01 9.80 1.96
C GLY A 13 8.99 9.25 0.52
N SER A 14 10.09 8.64 0.02
CA SER A 14 10.14 7.98 -1.29
C SER A 14 9.76 6.51 -1.21
N LYS A 15 9.49 5.88 -2.37
CA LYS A 15 9.19 4.43 -2.46
C LYS A 15 10.22 3.55 -1.74
N GLY A 16 11.51 3.89 -1.83
CA GLY A 16 12.57 3.14 -1.14
C GLY A 16 12.53 3.26 0.38
N ASP A 17 12.13 4.42 0.92
CA ASP A 17 11.96 4.62 2.36
C ASP A 17 10.71 3.88 2.86
N PHE A 18 9.62 3.92 2.08
CA PHE A 18 8.41 3.13 2.35
C PHE A 18 8.73 1.63 2.41
N ALA A 19 9.43 1.08 1.41
CA ALA A 19 9.80 -0.33 1.37
C ALA A 19 10.78 -0.74 2.49
N ALA A 20 11.60 0.19 2.97
CA ALA A 20 12.51 -0.05 4.09
C ALA A 20 11.80 -0.01 5.45
N LYS A 21 10.72 0.78 5.58
CA LYS A 21 9.98 1.00 6.84
C LYS A 21 8.68 0.21 6.95
N SER A 22 8.16 -0.27 5.84
CA SER A 22 6.89 -0.96 5.74
C SER A 22 6.95 -2.01 4.64
N THR A 23 6.07 -3.00 4.74
CA THR A 23 5.81 -3.92 3.64
C THR A 23 5.00 -3.23 2.56
N ASP A 24 5.34 -3.46 1.29
CA ASP A 24 4.63 -2.93 0.11
C ASP A 24 3.44 -3.78 -0.33
N ARG A 25 3.31 -5.00 0.23
CA ARG A 25 2.32 -6.01 -0.17
C ARG A 25 1.43 -6.46 0.98
N VAL A 26 0.13 -6.44 0.76
CA VAL A 26 -0.84 -7.08 1.66
C VAL A 26 -1.33 -8.34 0.98
N TYR A 27 -1.30 -9.46 1.70
CA TYR A 27 -1.83 -10.73 1.19
C TYR A 27 -3.30 -10.82 1.58
N PHE A 28 -4.07 -11.60 0.84
CA PHE A 28 -5.46 -11.87 1.16
C PHE A 28 -5.67 -13.36 1.06
N ASP A 29 -6.56 -13.88 1.91
CA ASP A 29 -6.99 -15.27 1.82
C ASP A 29 -7.68 -15.57 0.49
N TYR A 30 -7.71 -16.86 0.14
CA TYR A 30 -8.29 -17.35 -1.10
C TYR A 30 -9.75 -16.93 -1.24
N ASP A 31 -10.08 -16.29 -2.36
CA ASP A 31 -11.40 -15.75 -2.70
C ASP A 31 -11.94 -14.71 -1.69
N GLN A 32 -11.06 -14.15 -0.86
CA GLN A 32 -11.42 -13.10 0.09
C GLN A 32 -10.89 -11.74 -0.32
N TYR A 33 -11.64 -10.72 0.07
CA TYR A 33 -11.29 -9.30 -0.05
C TYR A 33 -11.42 -8.57 1.30
N ASN A 34 -11.71 -9.32 2.36
CA ASN A 34 -11.78 -8.79 3.71
C ASN A 34 -10.37 -8.68 4.28
N LEU A 35 -10.13 -7.62 5.04
CA LEU A 35 -8.88 -7.42 5.75
C LEU A 35 -8.95 -8.12 7.10
N ASP A 36 -8.13 -9.15 7.27
CA ASP A 36 -7.97 -9.84 8.54
C ASP A 36 -7.11 -9.01 9.53
N ASP A 37 -6.85 -9.56 10.72
CA ASP A 37 -6.03 -8.87 11.72
C ASP A 37 -4.55 -8.75 11.32
N ALA A 38 -4.02 -9.70 10.53
CA ALA A 38 -2.64 -9.65 10.05
C ALA A 38 -2.47 -8.55 8.99
N ASP A 39 -3.41 -8.46 8.05
CA ASP A 39 -3.49 -7.45 7.00
C ASP A 39 -3.65 -6.06 7.59
N ARG A 40 -4.53 -5.92 8.59
CA ARG A 40 -4.72 -4.66 9.32
C ARG A 40 -3.45 -4.21 10.03
N ARG A 41 -2.67 -5.13 10.60
CA ARG A 41 -1.36 -4.83 11.21
C ARG A 41 -0.33 -4.39 10.17
N ALA A 42 -0.28 -5.06 9.03
CA ALA A 42 0.58 -4.66 7.91
C ALA A 42 0.20 -3.25 7.41
N LEU A 43 -1.10 -3.02 7.17
CA LEU A 43 -1.63 -1.72 6.77
C LEU A 43 -1.44 -0.65 7.84
N ALA A 44 -1.49 -0.97 9.14
CA ALA A 44 -1.25 -0.01 10.22
C ALA A 44 0.18 0.55 10.17
N THR A 45 1.16 -0.28 9.76
CA THR A 45 2.54 0.16 9.54
C THR A 45 2.62 1.14 8.37
N GLN A 46 1.94 0.83 7.26
CA GLN A 46 1.84 1.70 6.10
C GLN A 46 1.15 3.03 6.44
N VAL A 47 0.04 3.00 7.19
CA VAL A 47 -0.69 4.17 7.67
C VAL A 47 0.21 5.07 8.50
N THR A 48 0.99 4.49 9.42
CA THR A 48 1.91 5.26 10.28
C THR A 48 2.93 6.00 9.44
N TRP A 49 3.50 5.34 8.44
CA TRP A 49 4.43 5.96 7.49
C TRP A 49 3.74 7.03 6.64
N LEU A 50 2.55 6.76 6.12
CA LEU A 50 1.80 7.71 5.31
C LEU A 50 1.41 8.97 6.09
N LYS A 51 1.12 8.83 7.40
CA LYS A 51 0.88 9.97 8.29
C LYS A 51 2.14 10.81 8.52
N GLN A 52 3.32 10.21 8.52
CA GLN A 52 4.59 10.93 8.67
C GLN A 52 4.93 11.77 7.44
N TYR A 53 4.53 11.31 6.24
CA TYR A 53 4.90 11.96 4.98
C TYR A 53 3.69 12.44 4.19
N PRO A 54 2.89 13.42 4.67
CA PRO A 54 1.61 13.82 4.08
C PRO A 54 1.65 14.28 2.61
N SER A 55 2.83 14.54 2.05
CA SER A 55 3.04 14.93 0.65
C SER A 55 3.13 13.74 -0.32
N THR A 56 3.37 12.52 0.16
CA THR A 56 3.53 11.33 -0.69
C THR A 56 2.18 10.89 -1.25
N ARG A 57 2.10 10.53 -2.53
CA ARG A 57 0.92 9.89 -3.12
C ARG A 57 1.08 8.36 -3.18
N VAL A 58 0.00 7.63 -2.95
CA VAL A 58 -0.04 6.17 -3.01
C VAL A 58 -1.12 5.67 -3.96
N GLU A 59 -0.79 4.61 -4.68
CA GLU A 59 -1.72 3.90 -5.54
C GLU A 59 -1.91 2.51 -4.96
N VAL A 60 -3.16 2.12 -4.75
CA VAL A 60 -3.52 0.79 -4.25
C VAL A 60 -3.91 -0.07 -5.45
N GLN A 61 -3.13 -1.11 -5.72
CA GLN A 61 -3.40 -2.06 -6.79
C GLN A 61 -3.76 -3.42 -6.19
N GLY A 62 -4.93 -3.94 -6.54
CA GLY A 62 -5.39 -5.25 -6.14
C GLY A 62 -5.06 -6.29 -7.19
N HIS A 63 -4.38 -7.37 -6.79
CA HIS A 63 -4.10 -8.51 -7.66
C HIS A 63 -4.91 -9.72 -7.19
N ALA A 64 -5.37 -10.51 -8.15
CA ALA A 64 -6.00 -11.80 -7.94
C ALA A 64 -5.24 -12.87 -8.73
N ASP A 65 -5.23 -14.10 -8.21
CA ASP A 65 -4.55 -15.24 -8.84
C ASP A 65 -5.20 -15.62 -10.18
N GLU A 66 -4.45 -16.32 -11.04
CA GLU A 66 -4.91 -16.73 -12.38
C GLU A 66 -6.06 -17.77 -12.38
N ARG A 67 -6.52 -18.18 -11.19
CA ARG A 67 -7.62 -19.13 -11.01
C ARG A 67 -8.97 -18.42 -11.18
N GLY A 68 -9.41 -18.25 -12.42
CA GLY A 68 -10.71 -17.65 -12.74
C GLY A 68 -10.76 -17.05 -14.15
N THR A 69 -11.88 -16.42 -14.50
CA THR A 69 -11.93 -15.58 -15.71
C THR A 69 -11.22 -14.24 -15.43
N ARG A 70 -10.63 -13.66 -16.47
CA ARG A 70 -9.93 -12.36 -16.36
C ARG A 70 -10.82 -11.30 -15.71
N ASP A 71 -12.09 -11.24 -16.11
CA ASP A 71 -13.04 -10.25 -15.60
C ASP A 71 -13.37 -10.46 -14.12
N TYR A 72 -13.43 -11.71 -13.65
CA TYR A 72 -13.59 -12.02 -12.23
C TYR A 72 -12.40 -11.53 -11.41
N ASN A 73 -11.18 -11.79 -11.90
CA ASN A 73 -9.95 -11.40 -11.23
C ASN A 73 -9.77 -9.88 -11.18
N ILE A 74 -10.18 -9.16 -12.23
CA ILE A 74 -10.22 -7.70 -12.23
C ILE A 74 -11.20 -7.20 -11.17
N ALA A 75 -12.43 -7.73 -11.15
CA ALA A 75 -13.43 -7.33 -10.17
C ALA A 75 -13.00 -7.66 -8.72
N LEU A 76 -12.34 -8.79 -8.49
CA LEU A 76 -11.83 -9.18 -7.18
C LEU A 76 -10.66 -8.27 -6.75
N GLY A 77 -9.75 -7.95 -7.68
CA GLY A 77 -8.67 -6.99 -7.47
C GLY A 77 -9.21 -5.61 -7.09
N ASP A 78 -10.20 -5.10 -7.82
CA ASP A 78 -10.84 -3.82 -7.54
C ASP A 78 -11.48 -3.81 -6.15
N ARG A 79 -12.18 -4.89 -5.76
CA ARG A 79 -12.75 -5.02 -4.41
C ARG A 79 -11.68 -5.01 -3.32
N ARG A 80 -10.57 -5.72 -3.52
CA ARG A 80 -9.43 -5.73 -2.58
C ARG A 80 -8.82 -4.35 -2.44
N ALA A 81 -8.59 -3.66 -3.56
CA ALA A 81 -8.08 -2.30 -3.54
C ALA A 81 -9.03 -1.36 -2.80
N GLN A 82 -10.34 -1.48 -3.04
CA GLN A 82 -11.36 -0.69 -2.38
C GLN A 82 -11.42 -0.95 -0.87
N SER A 83 -11.32 -2.21 -0.41
CA SER A 83 -11.23 -2.55 1.01
C SER A 83 -10.02 -1.88 1.70
N VAL A 84 -8.86 -1.92 1.05
CA VAL A 84 -7.64 -1.26 1.55
C VAL A 84 -7.83 0.25 1.59
N SER A 85 -8.33 0.86 0.51
CA SER A 85 -8.58 2.30 0.47
C SER A 85 -9.56 2.75 1.56
N GLN A 86 -10.63 1.99 1.82
CA GLN A 86 -11.57 2.28 2.91
C GLN A 86 -10.90 2.17 4.27
N TYR A 87 -10.04 1.17 4.48
CA TYR A 87 -9.28 1.05 5.71
C TYR A 87 -8.33 2.23 5.92
N LEU A 88 -7.57 2.62 4.89
CA LEU A 88 -6.68 3.79 4.95
C LEU A 88 -7.46 5.08 5.27
N GLN A 89 -8.63 5.26 4.66
CA GLN A 89 -9.53 6.38 4.94
C GLN A 89 -10.04 6.37 6.38
N SER A 90 -10.43 5.20 6.90
CA SER A 90 -10.85 5.04 8.31
C SER A 90 -9.74 5.43 9.30
N GLN A 91 -8.48 5.28 8.88
CA GLN A 91 -7.30 5.66 9.65
C GLN A 91 -6.91 7.14 9.48
N GLY A 92 -7.62 7.90 8.65
CA GLY A 92 -7.38 9.33 8.42
C GLY A 92 -6.48 9.66 7.22
N ILE A 93 -6.25 8.72 6.31
CA ILE A 93 -5.58 9.00 5.03
C ILE A 93 -6.62 9.49 4.02
N ALA A 94 -6.43 10.67 3.43
CA ALA A 94 -7.40 11.26 2.50
C ALA A 94 -7.55 10.43 1.21
N ALA A 95 -8.78 10.25 0.74
CA ALA A 95 -9.07 9.68 -0.57
C ALA A 95 -8.61 10.67 -1.66
N GLY A 96 -7.65 10.29 -2.50
CA GLY A 96 -7.03 11.17 -3.50
C GLY A 96 -5.59 11.54 -3.22
N ARG A 97 -5.03 10.95 -2.17
CA ARG A 97 -3.61 10.92 -1.89
C ARG A 97 -3.07 9.54 -2.21
#